data_AF-A0A831W638-F1
#
_entry.id   AF-A0A831W638-F1
#
_cell.length_a   1.000
_cell.length_b   1.000
_cell.length_c   1.000
_cell.angle_alpha   90.00
_cell.angle_beta   90.00
_cell.angle_gamma   90.00
#
_symmetry.space_group_name_H-M   'P 1'
#
loop_
_entity.id
_entity.type
_entity.pdbx_description
1 polymer ?
#
loop_
_entity_poly.entity_id
_entity_poly.type
_entity_poly.pdbx_seq_one_letter_code
_entity_poly.pdbx_strand_id
1 'polypeptide(L)' 'LGIAIVTTSKGVMTDKAARKQGFGGEVICVVA' A
#
# COMPACT_ATOMS: atom_id res chain seq x y z
N LEU A 1 -6.30 14.14 -0.83
CA LEU A 1 -6.10 12.97 -1.70
C LEU A 1 -5.60 11.85 -0.79
N GLY A 2 -6.45 10.84 -0.57
CA GLY A 2 -6.24 9.85 0.48
C GLY A 2 -5.02 8.94 0.29
N ILE A 3 -4.69 8.20 1.34
CA ILE A 3 -3.60 7.22 1.37
C ILE A 3 -4.23 5.83 1.51
N ALA A 4 -3.85 4.89 0.65
CA ALA A 4 -4.22 3.49 0.81
C ALA A 4 -3.13 2.75 1.57
N ILE A 5 -3.52 2.02 2.62
CA ILE A 5 -2.63 1.11 3.35
C ILE A 5 -2.78 -0.27 2.73
N VAL A 6 -1.65 -0.87 2.33
CA VAL A 6 -1.62 -2.16 1.63
C VAL A 6 -0.72 -3.17 2.33
N THR A 7 -1.13 -4.43 2.35
CA THR A 7 -0.25 -5.55 2.72
C THR A 7 0.53 -5.98 1.48
N THR A 8 1.83 -6.26 1.63
CA THR A 8 2.67 -6.79 0.55
C THR A 8 3.44 -8.01 1.05
N SER A 9 4.12 -8.73 0.15
CA SER A 9 5.05 -9.80 0.53
C SER A 9 6.26 -9.34 1.36
N LYS A 10 6.44 -8.01 1.53
CA LYS A 10 7.48 -7.39 2.35
C LYS A 10 6.93 -6.66 3.58
N GLY A 11 5.66 -6.88 3.91
CA GLY A 11 4.98 -6.26 5.05
C GLY A 11 4.00 -5.16 4.64
N VAL A 12 3.48 -4.45 5.64
CA VAL A 12 2.47 -3.39 5.47
C VAL A 12 3.14 -2.07 5.12
N MET A 13 2.61 -1.36 4.13
CA MET A 13 3.11 -0.05 3.72
C MET A 13 2.01 0.77 3.01
N THR A 14 2.34 1.99 2.56
CA THR A 14 1.44 2.79 1.73
C THR A 14 1.44 2.32 0.27
N ASP A 15 0.35 2.54 -0.45
CA ASP A 15 0.23 2.23 -1.87
C ASP A 15 1.36 2.88 -2.70
N LYS A 16 1.73 4.13 -2.37
CA LYS A 16 2.83 4.85 -3.02
C LYS A 16 4.18 4.16 -2.81
N ALA A 17 4.45 3.70 -1.58
CA ALA A 17 5.69 2.99 -1.27
C ALA A 17 5.75 1.62 -1.95
N ALA A 18 4.62 0.91 -2.01
CA ALA A 18 4.50 -0.38 -2.69
C ALA A 18 4.75 -0.23 -4.20
N ARG A 19 4.07 0.73 -4.86
CA ARG A 19 4.25 1.01 -6.30
C ARG A 19 5.68 1.39 -6.66
N LYS A 20 6.34 2.23 -5.85
CA LYS A 20 7.73 2.64 -6.08
C LYS A 20 8.69 1.44 -6.05
N GLN A 21 8.40 0.45 -5.23
CA GLN A 21 9.21 -0.77 -5.09
C GLN A 21 8.76 -1.91 -6.01
N GLY A 22 7.69 -1.71 -6.80
CA GLY A 22 7.12 -2.74 -7.67
C GLY A 22 6.39 -3.86 -6.92
N PHE A 23 5.95 -3.60 -5.68
CA PHE A 23 5.14 -4.56 -4.92
C PHE A 23 3.65 -4.31 -5.13
N GLY A 24 2.92 -5.40 -5.37
CA GLY A 24 1.46 -5.46 -5.29
C GLY A 24 1.00 -5.92 -3.91
N GLY A 25 -0.30 -5.87 -3.66
CA GLY A 25 -0.84 -6.11 -2.34
C GLY A 25 -2.35 -6.02 -2.21
N GLU A 26 -2.85 -6.44 -1.04
CA GLU A 26 -4.25 -6.24 -0.65
C GLU A 26 -4.41 -4.87 -0.01
N VAL A 27 -5.48 -4.15 -0.35
CA VAL A 27 -5.81 -2.85 0.28
C VAL A 27 -6.57 -3.12 1.57
N ILE A 28 -5.99 -2.71 2.70
CA ILE A 28 -6.60 -2.88 4.03
C ILE A 28 -7.64 -1.78 4.27
N CYS A 29 -7.22 -0.53 4.05
CA CYS A 29 -8.07 0.63 4.25
C CYS A 29 -7.55 1.83 3.47
N VAL A 30 -8.41 2.84 3.34
CA VAL A 30 -8.09 4.12 2.74
C VAL A 30 -8.40 5.20 3.76
N VAL A 31 -7.42 6.09 3.98
CA VAL A 31 -7.59 7.30 4.79
C VAL A 31 -7.84 8.46 3.84
N ALA A 32 -8.99 9.14 3.97
CA ALA A 32 -9.44 10.21 3.06
C ALA A 32 -9.24 11.60 3.66
#